data_AF-J8FEW0-F1
#
_entry.id   AF-J8FEW0-F1
#
_cell.length_a   1.000
_cell.length_b   1.000
_cell.length_c   1.000
_cell.angle_alpha   90.00
_cell.angle_beta   90.00
_cell.angle_gamma   90.00
#
_symmetry.space_group_name_H-M   'P 1'
#
loop_
_entity.id
_entity.type
_entity.pdbx_description
1 polymer ?
#
loop_
_entity_poly.entity_id
_entity_poly.type
_entity_poly.pdbx_seq_one_letter_code
_entity_poly.pdbx_strand_id
1 'polypeptide(L)'
;MSWTNIFLLVQLVFGVIVGLYFWHLLRNQRTQKVSIDRESKKELEQLRKMREVSLTEPLAEKVRPTSFIDIVGQEDGIKSLKAALCGPNPQHVIIYGPPGVGKTAAARLVLEEAKRNPKSPFRTNATFIELDATTARFDERGIADPLIGSVHDPIYQGAGAMGQAGIPQPKKGAVTDAHGGILFIDEIGELHPIQMNKMLKVLEDRKVFLESAYYSEENSMIPTYIHDIFQKGLPADFRLVGATTRSPEEIPPAIRSRCLEVFFRELDTEEIQKVAKNAADKVEMQVGENGIEMIGMYARNGREAINLVQISAGMAINEERPFIKDEDIEWVVHSSQLTPKYEKRIYPIPRIGLVNGLAVYGPNTGTLLEIEVTAIPAKDKGSVNVTGIVEEESIGSQTKSIRRKSMAKGSVDNVLTVLRSLDVLPEGYDIHINFPGGVPIDGPSAGIAMATGVYSAVHRTYVNNEVAMTGEISIHGEVKPIGGVYAKIKAAKKAGAKKVIIPAENMQPFLYTIKGIEIIPVRKLKEVFELTFMQENMHRELDAHTALDETDAQSM
;
A
#
# COMPACT_ATOMS: atom_id res chain seq x y z
N MET A 1 -43.02 -65.28 59.65
CA MET A 1 -43.06 -64.30 58.54
C MET A 1 -42.88 -65.08 57.24
N SER A 2 -43.80 -64.91 56.28
CA SER A 2 -43.65 -65.52 54.95
C SER A 2 -42.40 -64.98 54.26
N TRP A 3 -41.67 -65.81 53.53
CA TRP A 3 -40.50 -65.41 52.75
C TRP A 3 -40.79 -64.24 51.80
N THR A 4 -42.04 -64.13 51.35
CA THR A 4 -42.57 -63.02 50.56
C THR A 4 -42.46 -61.67 51.26
N ASN A 5 -42.71 -61.61 52.58
CA ASN A 5 -42.62 -60.36 53.34
C ASN A 5 -41.17 -59.89 53.53
N ILE A 6 -40.22 -60.83 53.62
CA ILE A 6 -38.78 -60.51 53.69
C ILE A 6 -38.31 -59.96 52.34
N PHE A 7 -38.73 -60.57 51.24
CA PHE A 7 -38.37 -60.11 49.89
C PHE A 7 -38.92 -58.71 49.60
N LEU A 8 -40.18 -58.44 49.98
CA LEU A 8 -40.80 -57.11 49.89
C LEU A 8 -40.03 -56.07 50.72
N LEU A 9 -39.59 -56.42 51.94
CA LEU A 9 -38.81 -55.53 52.79
C LEU A 9 -37.46 -55.18 52.15
N VAL A 10 -36.75 -56.17 51.61
CA VAL A 10 -35.46 -55.96 50.92
C VAL A 10 -35.63 -55.09 49.67
N GLN A 11 -36.68 -55.34 48.88
CA GLN A 11 -36.98 -54.57 47.67
C GLN A 11 -37.34 -53.11 48.00
N LEU A 12 -38.04 -52.88 49.11
CA LEU A 12 -38.35 -51.53 49.61
C LEU A 12 -37.09 -50.81 50.08
N VAL A 13 -36.20 -51.47 50.83
CA VAL A 13 -34.90 -50.89 51.25
C VAL A 13 -34.05 -50.54 50.04
N PHE A 14 -33.98 -51.42 49.02
CA PHE A 14 -33.23 -51.15 47.80
C PHE A 14 -33.83 -49.99 46.99
N GLY A 15 -35.17 -49.92 46.90
CA GLY A 15 -35.88 -48.80 46.27
C GLY A 15 -35.62 -47.46 46.98
N VAL A 16 -35.53 -47.46 48.32
CA VAL A 16 -35.17 -46.28 49.11
C VAL A 16 -33.72 -45.87 48.87
N ILE A 17 -32.78 -46.82 48.81
CA ILE A 17 -31.36 -46.53 48.55
C ILE A 17 -31.18 -45.95 47.14
N VAL A 18 -31.80 -46.57 46.12
CA VAL A 18 -31.78 -46.07 44.74
C VAL A 18 -32.45 -44.68 44.66
N GLY A 19 -33.59 -44.50 45.33
CA GLY A 19 -34.26 -43.21 45.42
C GLY A 19 -33.40 -42.11 46.05
N LEU A 20 -32.70 -42.42 47.16
CA LEU A 20 -31.77 -41.50 47.81
C LEU A 20 -30.54 -41.19 46.95
N TYR A 21 -30.02 -42.17 46.21
CA TYR A 21 -28.92 -41.98 45.27
C TYR A 21 -29.32 -41.05 44.11
N PHE A 22 -30.46 -41.31 43.47
CA PHE A 22 -30.98 -40.42 42.41
C PHE A 22 -31.33 -39.03 42.96
N TRP A 23 -31.87 -38.93 44.17
CA TRP A 23 -32.13 -37.66 44.84
C TRP A 23 -30.84 -36.87 45.10
N HIS A 24 -29.79 -37.53 45.55
CA HIS A 24 -28.48 -36.91 45.77
C HIS A 24 -27.85 -36.43 44.45
N LEU A 25 -27.94 -37.24 43.39
CA LEU A 25 -27.43 -36.90 42.06
C LEU A 25 -28.17 -35.70 41.44
N LEU A 26 -29.52 -35.68 41.53
CA LEU A 26 -30.34 -34.56 41.09
C LEU A 26 -30.07 -33.28 41.90
N ARG A 27 -29.84 -33.42 43.22
CA ARG A 27 -29.48 -32.29 44.10
C ARG A 27 -28.11 -31.72 43.74
N ASN A 28 -27.11 -32.56 43.48
CA ASN A 28 -25.79 -32.10 43.06
C ASN A 28 -25.83 -31.42 41.68
N GLN A 29 -26.54 -31.98 40.70
CA GLN A 29 -26.74 -31.33 39.39
C GLN A 29 -27.45 -29.97 39.50
N ARG A 30 -28.50 -29.86 40.33
CA ARG A 30 -29.17 -28.58 40.57
C ARG A 30 -28.27 -27.56 41.25
N THR A 31 -27.48 -27.98 42.23
CA THR A 31 -26.58 -27.08 42.98
C THR A 31 -25.47 -26.55 42.07
N GLN A 32 -24.89 -27.41 41.23
CA GLN A 32 -23.89 -27.04 40.23
C GLN A 32 -24.46 -26.12 39.13
N LYS A 33 -25.70 -26.36 38.67
CA LYS A 33 -26.38 -25.48 37.71
C LYS A 33 -26.66 -24.09 38.29
N VAL A 34 -27.06 -24.02 39.56
CA VAL A 34 -27.34 -22.74 40.25
C VAL A 34 -26.05 -21.96 40.52
N SER A 35 -24.93 -22.62 40.83
CA SER A 35 -23.64 -21.94 40.99
C SER A 35 -23.13 -21.37 39.67
N ILE A 36 -23.21 -22.13 38.57
CA ILE A 36 -22.83 -21.69 37.23
C ILE A 36 -23.72 -20.52 36.75
N ASP A 37 -25.04 -20.58 36.97
CA ASP A 37 -25.95 -19.48 36.60
C ASP A 37 -25.68 -18.20 37.41
N ARG A 38 -25.32 -18.33 38.70
CA ARG A 38 -24.95 -17.19 39.54
C ARG A 38 -23.62 -16.56 39.11
N GLU A 39 -22.64 -17.39 38.77
CA GLU A 39 -21.34 -16.94 38.26
C GLU A 39 -21.49 -16.29 36.88
N SER A 40 -22.24 -16.91 35.97
CA SER A 40 -22.57 -16.35 34.65
C SER A 40 -23.33 -15.03 34.75
N LYS A 41 -24.28 -14.89 35.68
CA LYS A 41 -24.95 -13.60 35.94
C LYS A 41 -23.99 -12.53 36.45
N LYS A 42 -23.05 -12.91 37.33
CA LYS A 42 -22.02 -11.99 37.85
C LYS A 42 -21.07 -11.55 36.74
N GLU A 43 -20.62 -12.46 35.89
CA GLU A 43 -19.82 -12.15 34.70
C GLU A 43 -20.60 -11.29 33.70
N LEU A 44 -21.87 -11.59 33.45
CA LEU A 44 -22.72 -10.80 32.58
C LEU A 44 -22.92 -9.38 33.11
N GLU A 45 -23.08 -9.22 34.43
CA GLU A 45 -23.16 -7.92 35.08
C GLU A 45 -21.81 -7.18 35.00
N GLN A 46 -20.68 -7.87 35.18
CA GLN A 46 -19.35 -7.29 34.93
C GLN A 46 -19.18 -6.85 33.48
N LEU A 47 -19.59 -7.67 32.51
CA LEU A 47 -19.56 -7.33 31.09
C LEU A 47 -20.47 -6.14 30.77
N ARG A 48 -21.64 -6.03 31.41
CA ARG A 48 -22.52 -4.86 31.28
C ARG A 48 -21.83 -3.61 31.84
N LYS A 49 -21.26 -3.68 33.03
CA LYS A 49 -20.46 -2.59 33.62
C LYS A 49 -19.28 -2.19 32.74
N MET A 50 -18.60 -3.16 32.12
CA MET A 50 -17.52 -2.88 31.17
C MET A 50 -18.02 -2.22 29.88
N ARG A 51 -19.19 -2.63 29.36
CA ARG A 51 -19.81 -2.03 28.17
C ARG A 51 -20.40 -0.64 28.41
N GLU A 52 -20.73 -0.31 29.66
CA GLU A 52 -21.17 1.04 30.06
C GLU A 52 -20.00 2.04 30.08
N VAL A 53 -18.76 1.58 30.14
CA VAL A 53 -17.57 2.42 30.06
C VAL A 53 -17.10 2.49 28.60
N SER A 54 -17.25 3.65 27.97
CA SER A 54 -16.70 3.93 26.64
C SER A 54 -15.77 5.13 26.68
N LEU A 55 -14.59 5.01 26.09
CA LEU A 55 -13.75 6.17 25.79
C LEU A 55 -14.31 6.94 24.59
N THR A 56 -13.89 8.19 24.46
CA THR A 56 -14.17 8.97 23.25
C THR A 56 -13.50 8.35 22.04
N GLU A 57 -14.20 8.39 20.90
CA GLU A 57 -13.67 7.90 19.64
C GLU A 57 -12.41 8.70 19.22
N PRO A 58 -11.30 8.03 18.89
CA PRO A 58 -10.08 8.68 18.42
C PRO A 58 -10.30 9.51 17.16
N LEU A 59 -9.53 10.58 16.98
CA LEU A 59 -9.69 11.43 15.81
C LEU A 59 -9.43 10.68 14.50
N ALA A 60 -8.46 9.76 14.48
CA ALA A 60 -8.20 8.91 13.33
C ALA A 60 -9.44 8.13 12.82
N GLU A 61 -10.40 7.81 13.69
CA GLU A 61 -11.64 7.14 13.32
C GLU A 61 -12.71 8.15 12.86
N LYS A 62 -12.87 9.26 13.59
CA LYS A 62 -13.77 10.38 13.21
C LYS A 62 -13.41 11.02 11.85
N VAL A 63 -12.12 11.10 11.54
CA VAL A 63 -11.61 11.70 10.29
C VAL A 63 -11.71 10.76 9.12
N ARG A 64 -12.02 9.47 9.33
CA ARG A 64 -12.17 8.49 8.25
C ARG A 64 -13.06 9.06 7.11
N PRO A 65 -12.62 8.94 5.84
CA PRO A 65 -13.37 9.47 4.70
C PRO A 65 -14.81 8.97 4.67
N THR A 66 -15.77 9.90 4.56
CA THR A 66 -17.21 9.61 4.46
C THR A 66 -17.76 9.86 3.06
N SER A 67 -17.01 10.58 2.25
CA SER A 67 -17.32 10.88 0.86
C SER A 67 -16.06 10.77 0.00
N PHE A 68 -16.24 10.64 -1.32
CA PHE A 68 -15.09 10.54 -2.24
C PHE A 68 -14.23 11.80 -2.26
N ILE A 69 -14.77 12.97 -1.89
CA ILE A 69 -14.01 14.22 -1.84
C ILE A 69 -12.98 14.23 -0.70
N ASP A 70 -13.23 13.43 0.34
CA ASP A 70 -12.35 13.27 1.49
C ASP A 70 -11.13 12.39 1.15
N ILE A 71 -11.19 11.62 0.05
CA ILE A 71 -10.06 10.82 -0.44
C ILE A 71 -9.26 11.66 -1.43
N VAL A 72 -8.16 12.22 -0.93
CA VAL A 72 -7.32 13.15 -1.70
C VAL A 72 -6.36 12.37 -2.61
N GLY A 73 -6.25 12.79 -3.88
CA GLY A 73 -5.18 12.37 -4.80
C GLY A 73 -5.32 10.98 -5.43
N GLN A 74 -6.43 10.28 -5.21
CA GLN A 74 -6.64 8.90 -5.67
C GLN A 74 -7.72 8.78 -6.74
N GLU A 75 -7.91 9.80 -7.58
CA GLU A 75 -9.01 9.88 -8.56
C GLU A 75 -9.01 8.72 -9.55
N ASP A 76 -7.84 8.37 -10.09
CA ASP A 76 -7.68 7.26 -11.04
C ASP A 76 -7.94 5.90 -10.38
N GLY A 77 -7.46 5.71 -9.15
CA GLY A 77 -7.69 4.50 -8.34
C GLY A 77 -9.16 4.32 -7.99
N ILE A 78 -9.83 5.38 -7.55
CA ILE A 78 -11.27 5.39 -7.26
C ILE A 78 -12.07 5.11 -8.52
N LYS A 79 -11.74 5.74 -9.65
CA LYS A 79 -12.42 5.51 -10.93
C LYS A 79 -12.32 4.04 -11.36
N SER A 80 -11.14 3.43 -11.19
CA SER A 80 -10.90 2.02 -11.48
C SER A 80 -11.71 1.10 -10.56
N LEU A 81 -11.74 1.39 -9.26
CA LEU A 81 -12.56 0.65 -8.29
C LEU A 81 -14.06 0.72 -8.63
N LYS A 82 -14.57 1.91 -8.97
CA LYS A 82 -15.98 2.09 -9.36
C LYS A 82 -16.30 1.28 -10.62
N ALA A 83 -15.43 1.32 -11.63
CA ALA A 83 -15.61 0.54 -12.85
C ALA A 83 -15.63 -0.98 -12.56
N ALA A 84 -14.80 -1.44 -11.63
CA ALA A 84 -14.68 -2.84 -11.27
C ALA A 84 -15.85 -3.36 -10.42
N LEU A 85 -16.37 -2.56 -9.48
CA LEU A 85 -17.31 -3.02 -8.46
C LEU A 85 -18.75 -2.56 -8.66
N CYS A 86 -18.99 -1.39 -9.27
CA CYS A 86 -20.34 -0.86 -9.41
C CYS A 86 -21.10 -1.42 -10.64
N GLY A 87 -20.44 -2.22 -11.49
CA GLY A 87 -21.04 -2.81 -12.69
C GLY A 87 -21.97 -4.01 -12.40
N PRO A 88 -22.63 -4.56 -13.44
CA PRO A 88 -23.49 -5.74 -13.30
C PRO A 88 -22.72 -7.02 -12.97
N ASN A 89 -21.43 -7.05 -13.30
CA ASN A 89 -20.54 -8.15 -13.00
C ASN A 89 -19.33 -7.62 -12.21
N PRO A 90 -19.48 -7.40 -10.89
CA PRO A 90 -18.38 -6.92 -10.07
C PRO A 90 -17.20 -7.90 -10.09
N GLN A 91 -15.99 -7.37 -10.13
CA GLN A 91 -14.75 -8.16 -10.16
C GLN A 91 -14.09 -8.20 -8.78
N HIS A 92 -13.21 -9.20 -8.57
CA HIS A 92 -12.28 -9.18 -7.45
C HIS A 92 -11.18 -8.16 -7.72
N VAL A 93 -10.70 -7.48 -6.69
CA VAL A 93 -9.73 -6.38 -6.83
C VAL A 93 -8.58 -6.55 -5.84
N ILE A 94 -7.37 -6.22 -6.27
CA ILE A 94 -6.23 -5.96 -5.39
C ILE A 94 -5.83 -4.49 -5.53
N ILE A 95 -5.79 -3.78 -4.40
CA ILE A 95 -5.37 -2.40 -4.28
C ILE A 95 -3.92 -2.36 -3.80
N TYR A 96 -3.03 -1.96 -4.69
CA TYR A 96 -1.63 -1.69 -4.39
C TYR A 96 -1.46 -0.24 -3.96
N GLY A 97 -0.67 0.01 -2.93
CA GLY A 97 -0.22 1.36 -2.63
C GLY A 97 0.33 1.51 -1.21
N PRO A 98 0.96 2.66 -0.91
CA PRO A 98 1.54 2.94 0.41
C PRO A 98 0.52 2.87 1.55
N PRO A 99 0.95 2.74 2.81
CA PRO A 99 0.06 2.83 3.95
C PRO A 99 -0.54 4.24 4.07
N GLY A 100 -1.75 4.35 4.63
CA GLY A 100 -2.34 5.65 4.96
C GLY A 100 -2.87 6.49 3.78
N VAL A 101 -2.96 5.94 2.57
CA VAL A 101 -3.49 6.63 1.37
C VAL A 101 -5.01 6.48 1.16
N GLY A 102 -5.71 5.78 2.06
CA GLY A 102 -7.17 5.65 2.02
C GLY A 102 -7.74 4.42 1.31
N LYS A 103 -6.95 3.35 1.10
CA LYS A 103 -7.37 2.09 0.43
C LYS A 103 -8.68 1.51 1.00
N THR A 104 -8.74 1.29 2.32
CA THR A 104 -9.91 0.75 3.02
C THR A 104 -11.13 1.66 2.92
N ALA A 105 -10.92 2.97 3.08
CA ALA A 105 -12.00 3.95 2.99
C ALA A 105 -12.58 4.02 1.57
N ALA A 106 -11.71 3.99 0.54
CA ALA A 106 -12.14 3.94 -0.86
C ALA A 106 -13.01 2.71 -1.15
N ALA A 107 -12.57 1.52 -0.74
CA ALA A 107 -13.33 0.28 -0.94
C ALA A 107 -14.71 0.34 -0.28
N ARG A 108 -14.78 0.88 0.95
CA ARG A 108 -16.03 1.04 1.70
C ARG A 108 -17.00 2.01 1.00
N LEU A 109 -16.51 3.17 0.56
CA LEU A 109 -17.35 4.14 -0.15
C LEU A 109 -17.82 3.62 -1.51
N VAL A 110 -16.98 2.86 -2.23
CA VAL A 110 -17.36 2.23 -3.49
C VAL A 110 -18.46 1.19 -3.28
N LEU A 111 -18.45 0.41 -2.20
CA LEU A 111 -19.58 -0.47 -1.88
C LEU A 111 -20.87 0.33 -1.68
N GLU A 112 -20.84 1.41 -0.91
CA GLU A 112 -22.02 2.24 -0.66
C GLU A 112 -22.58 2.87 -1.94
N GLU A 113 -21.72 3.25 -2.88
CA GLU A 113 -22.14 3.68 -4.22
C GLU A 113 -22.69 2.52 -5.05
N ALA A 114 -22.06 1.34 -5.00
CA ALA A 114 -22.51 0.17 -5.73
C ALA A 114 -23.89 -0.31 -5.26
N LYS A 115 -24.20 -0.20 -3.96
CA LYS A 115 -25.54 -0.49 -3.41
C LYS A 115 -26.63 0.43 -3.97
N ARG A 116 -26.27 1.65 -4.37
CA ARG A 116 -27.20 2.64 -4.95
C ARG A 116 -27.39 2.43 -6.45
N ASN A 117 -26.52 1.66 -7.11
CA ASN A 117 -26.62 1.38 -8.54
C ASN A 117 -27.58 0.21 -8.81
N PRO A 118 -28.72 0.41 -9.51
CA PRO A 118 -29.67 -0.68 -9.79
C PRO A 118 -29.09 -1.82 -10.63
N LYS A 119 -28.01 -1.57 -11.37
CA LYS A 119 -27.34 -2.60 -12.19
C LYS A 119 -26.40 -3.48 -11.36
N SER A 120 -25.97 -3.03 -10.19
CA SER A 120 -25.06 -3.77 -9.32
C SER A 120 -25.80 -4.89 -8.59
N PRO A 121 -25.17 -6.06 -8.38
CA PRO A 121 -25.76 -7.14 -7.60
C PRO A 121 -25.72 -6.90 -6.08
N PHE A 122 -24.99 -5.89 -5.61
CA PHE A 122 -24.93 -5.56 -4.19
C PHE A 122 -26.25 -5.00 -3.69
N ARG A 123 -26.89 -5.73 -2.78
CA ARG A 123 -28.14 -5.32 -2.13
C ARG A 123 -27.87 -4.25 -1.07
N THR A 124 -28.91 -3.55 -0.64
CA THR A 124 -28.83 -2.55 0.43
C THR A 124 -28.26 -3.12 1.74
N ASN A 125 -28.50 -4.41 2.03
CA ASN A 125 -27.96 -5.12 3.18
C ASN A 125 -26.59 -5.78 2.95
N ALA A 126 -25.94 -5.56 1.80
CA ALA A 126 -24.62 -6.11 1.52
C ALA A 126 -23.62 -5.67 2.61
N THR A 127 -22.89 -6.64 3.16
CA THR A 127 -21.95 -6.43 4.26
C THR A 127 -20.58 -6.00 3.74
N PHE A 128 -19.84 -5.24 4.56
CA PHE A 128 -18.42 -4.96 4.36
C PHE A 128 -17.68 -5.60 5.51
N ILE A 129 -17.09 -6.78 5.28
CA ILE A 129 -16.31 -7.50 6.28
C ILE A 129 -14.85 -7.16 6.09
N GLU A 130 -14.21 -6.68 7.15
CA GLU A 130 -12.82 -6.26 7.15
C GLU A 130 -11.99 -7.27 7.96
N LEU A 131 -10.90 -7.77 7.37
CA LEU A 131 -9.95 -8.69 7.98
C LEU A 131 -8.54 -8.16 7.77
N ASP A 132 -7.73 -8.13 8.82
CA ASP A 132 -6.30 -7.82 8.73
C ASP A 132 -5.50 -9.12 8.63
N ALA A 133 -4.82 -9.34 7.51
CA ALA A 133 -4.04 -10.54 7.28
C ALA A 133 -2.89 -10.74 8.27
N THR A 134 -2.34 -9.65 8.84
CA THR A 134 -1.24 -9.73 9.82
C THR A 134 -1.69 -10.31 11.15
N THR A 135 -2.97 -10.14 11.48
CA THR A 135 -3.57 -10.64 12.73
C THR A 135 -4.37 -11.93 12.55
N ALA A 136 -4.66 -12.30 11.30
CA ALA A 136 -5.35 -13.53 10.94
C ALA A 136 -4.46 -14.75 11.24
N ARG A 137 -4.54 -15.25 12.48
CA ARG A 137 -3.81 -16.44 12.90
C ARG A 137 -4.19 -17.62 12.00
N PHE A 138 -3.19 -18.22 11.38
CA PHE A 138 -3.32 -19.52 10.75
C PHE A 138 -3.03 -20.62 11.77
N ASP A 139 -4.00 -21.50 11.98
CA ASP A 139 -3.82 -22.71 12.77
C ASP A 139 -3.73 -23.92 11.83
N GLU A 140 -2.56 -24.58 11.81
CA GLU A 140 -2.33 -25.80 11.02
C GLU A 140 -3.30 -26.93 11.40
N ARG A 141 -3.76 -26.96 12.65
CA ARG A 141 -4.72 -27.96 13.12
C ARG A 141 -6.16 -27.63 12.73
N GLY A 142 -6.41 -26.46 12.15
CA GLY A 142 -7.72 -26.03 11.69
C GLY A 142 -8.75 -25.83 12.81
N ILE A 143 -8.32 -25.66 14.06
CA ILE A 143 -9.23 -25.51 15.21
C ILE A 143 -9.95 -24.16 15.11
N ALA A 144 -9.23 -23.11 14.70
CA ALA A 144 -9.79 -21.80 14.41
C ALA A 144 -9.11 -21.19 13.17
N ASP A 145 -9.88 -20.99 12.10
CA ASP A 145 -9.47 -20.23 10.94
C ASP A 145 -10.45 -19.04 10.78
N PRO A 146 -10.05 -17.81 11.14
CA PRO A 146 -10.96 -16.66 11.10
C PRO A 146 -11.34 -16.26 9.66
N LEU A 147 -10.55 -16.64 8.65
CA LEU A 147 -10.84 -16.34 7.25
C LEU A 147 -11.84 -17.34 6.69
N ILE A 148 -11.52 -18.63 6.75
CA ILE A 148 -12.30 -19.69 6.09
C ILE A 148 -13.46 -20.17 6.96
N GLY A 149 -13.26 -20.20 8.28
CA GLY A 149 -14.13 -20.91 9.23
C GLY A 149 -13.50 -22.25 9.64
N SER A 150 -14.01 -22.82 10.71
CA SER A 150 -13.50 -24.08 11.27
C SER A 150 -14.63 -24.99 11.72
N VAL A 151 -14.30 -26.24 12.04
CA VAL A 151 -15.20 -27.14 12.75
C VAL A 151 -14.62 -27.40 14.13
N HIS A 152 -15.41 -27.13 15.16
CA HIS A 152 -15.07 -27.58 16.49
C HIS A 152 -15.56 -29.02 16.61
N ASP A 153 -14.63 -29.97 16.57
CA ASP A 153 -14.96 -31.37 16.81
C ASP A 153 -15.40 -31.59 18.26
N PRO A 154 -16.20 -32.64 18.56
CA PRO A 154 -16.74 -32.89 19.90
C PRO A 154 -15.68 -32.89 21.01
N ILE A 155 -14.48 -33.40 20.70
CA ILE A 155 -13.33 -33.44 21.62
C ILE A 155 -12.82 -32.05 22.04
N TYR A 156 -13.07 -31.02 21.23
CA TYR A 156 -12.66 -29.63 21.48
C TYR A 156 -13.80 -28.75 22.02
N GLN A 157 -15.04 -29.27 22.08
CA GLN A 157 -16.22 -28.51 22.51
C GLN A 157 -16.45 -28.49 24.04
N GLY A 158 -15.67 -29.26 24.82
CA GLY A 158 -15.82 -29.33 26.28
C GLY A 158 -17.17 -29.89 26.73
N ALA A 159 -17.70 -29.43 27.87
CA ALA A 159 -18.95 -29.93 28.48
C ALA A 159 -20.25 -29.39 27.81
N GLY A 160 -20.17 -28.88 26.58
CA GLY A 160 -21.32 -28.40 25.83
C GLY A 160 -22.26 -29.52 25.40
N ALA A 161 -23.56 -29.22 25.25
CA ALA A 161 -24.58 -30.22 24.87
C ALA A 161 -24.30 -30.92 23.53
N MET A 162 -23.68 -30.21 22.56
CA MET A 162 -23.28 -30.79 21.27
C MET A 162 -22.03 -31.67 21.37
N GLY A 163 -21.06 -31.29 22.22
CA GLY A 163 -19.87 -32.09 22.49
C GLY A 163 -20.21 -33.42 23.15
N GLN A 164 -21.12 -33.42 24.13
CA GLN A 164 -21.61 -34.65 24.77
C GLN A 164 -22.38 -35.56 23.79
N ALA A 165 -23.04 -34.97 22.80
CA ALA A 165 -23.77 -35.71 21.76
C ALA A 165 -22.87 -36.21 20.62
N GLY A 166 -21.56 -35.91 20.64
CA GLY A 166 -20.64 -36.31 19.58
C GLY A 166 -20.87 -35.58 18.25
N ILE A 167 -21.50 -34.40 18.27
CA ILE A 167 -21.90 -33.67 17.06
C ILE A 167 -20.85 -32.58 16.76
N PRO A 168 -20.22 -32.58 15.58
CA PRO A 168 -19.29 -31.52 15.19
C PRO A 168 -20.02 -30.18 15.00
N GLN A 169 -19.41 -29.08 15.44
CA GLN A 169 -20.01 -27.76 15.36
C GLN A 169 -19.29 -26.89 14.31
N PRO A 170 -19.90 -26.61 13.14
CA PRO A 170 -19.32 -25.72 12.16
C PRO A 170 -19.35 -24.26 12.64
N LYS A 171 -18.27 -23.54 12.39
CA LYS A 171 -18.09 -22.10 12.65
C LYS A 171 -17.82 -21.38 11.34
N LYS A 172 -18.50 -20.25 11.16
CA LYS A 172 -18.32 -19.38 10.00
C LYS A 172 -16.98 -18.65 10.10
N GLY A 173 -16.36 -18.41 8.96
CA GLY A 173 -15.27 -17.44 8.82
C GLY A 173 -15.72 -16.18 8.09
N ALA A 174 -14.80 -15.23 7.98
CA ALA A 174 -15.02 -13.94 7.32
C ALA A 174 -15.56 -14.07 5.89
N VAL A 175 -15.15 -15.11 5.14
CA VAL A 175 -15.66 -15.36 3.77
C VAL A 175 -17.17 -15.64 3.74
N THR A 176 -17.72 -16.31 4.76
CA THR A 176 -19.15 -16.61 4.86
C THR A 176 -19.91 -15.38 5.35
N ASP A 177 -19.33 -14.62 6.27
CA ASP A 177 -19.93 -13.38 6.79
C ASP A 177 -19.98 -12.27 5.71
N ALA A 178 -19.09 -12.34 4.72
CA ALA A 178 -19.04 -11.45 3.56
C ALA A 178 -20.02 -11.82 2.44
N HIS A 179 -20.75 -12.94 2.55
CA HIS A 179 -21.65 -13.40 1.50
C HIS A 179 -22.68 -12.33 1.09
N GLY A 180 -22.76 -12.05 -0.22
CA GLY A 180 -23.59 -11.00 -0.81
C GLY A 180 -22.99 -9.59 -0.73
N GLY A 181 -21.76 -9.45 -0.21
CA GLY A 181 -21.07 -8.19 0.01
C GLY A 181 -19.59 -8.24 -0.36
N ILE A 182 -18.78 -7.46 0.35
CA ILE A 182 -17.34 -7.35 0.15
C ILE A 182 -16.60 -7.98 1.33
N LEU A 183 -15.60 -8.81 1.00
CA LEU A 183 -14.54 -9.18 1.93
C LEU A 183 -13.33 -8.30 1.63
N PHE A 184 -13.02 -7.39 2.54
CA PHE A 184 -11.82 -6.57 2.49
C PHE A 184 -10.71 -7.23 3.31
N ILE A 185 -9.56 -7.48 2.70
CA ILE A 185 -8.38 -8.02 3.38
C ILE A 185 -7.27 -6.98 3.34
N ASP A 186 -6.94 -6.39 4.48
CA ASP A 186 -5.77 -5.52 4.59
C ASP A 186 -4.50 -6.35 4.68
N GLU A 187 -3.42 -5.82 4.10
CA GLU A 187 -2.14 -6.51 3.91
C GLU A 187 -2.25 -7.95 3.39
N ILE A 188 -3.05 -8.17 2.34
CA ILE A 188 -3.34 -9.51 1.76
C ILE A 188 -2.07 -10.32 1.41
N GLY A 189 -0.95 -9.65 1.13
CA GLY A 189 0.34 -10.29 0.89
C GLY A 189 0.93 -11.04 2.09
N GLU A 190 0.47 -10.73 3.30
CA GLU A 190 0.90 -11.36 4.56
C GLU A 190 0.11 -12.64 4.88
N LEU A 191 -0.94 -12.96 4.11
CA LEU A 191 -1.70 -14.20 4.32
C LEU A 191 -0.82 -15.44 4.16
N HIS A 192 -1.04 -16.42 5.03
CA HIS A 192 -0.36 -17.70 4.92
C HIS A 192 -0.71 -18.39 3.57
N PRO A 193 0.26 -19.02 2.86
CA PRO A 193 0.01 -19.61 1.54
C PRO A 193 -1.15 -20.61 1.50
N ILE A 194 -1.35 -21.38 2.57
CA ILE A 194 -2.47 -22.33 2.68
C ILE A 194 -3.82 -21.61 2.73
N GLN A 195 -3.94 -20.52 3.50
CA GLN A 195 -5.16 -19.72 3.56
C GLN A 195 -5.47 -19.09 2.21
N MET A 196 -4.44 -18.60 1.52
CA MET A 196 -4.60 -18.04 0.18
C MET A 196 -5.07 -19.09 -0.83
N ASN A 197 -4.54 -20.31 -0.80
CA ASN A 197 -5.01 -21.41 -1.65
C ASN A 197 -6.46 -21.82 -1.34
N LYS A 198 -6.83 -21.91 -0.05
CA LYS A 198 -8.22 -22.17 0.35
C LYS A 198 -9.15 -21.06 -0.16
N MET A 199 -8.74 -19.80 -0.02
CA MET A 199 -9.50 -18.65 -0.51
C MET A 199 -9.70 -18.70 -2.03
N LEU A 200 -8.69 -19.08 -2.81
CA LEU A 200 -8.84 -19.24 -4.26
C LEU A 200 -9.94 -20.24 -4.63
N LYS A 201 -10.00 -21.37 -3.91
CA LYS A 201 -11.08 -22.36 -4.09
C LYS A 201 -12.45 -21.76 -3.73
N VAL A 202 -12.54 -20.99 -2.65
CA VAL A 202 -13.78 -20.30 -2.26
C VAL A 202 -14.22 -19.27 -3.30
N LEU A 203 -13.29 -18.55 -3.93
CA LEU A 203 -13.60 -17.60 -5.02
C LEU A 203 -14.21 -18.31 -6.25
N GLU A 204 -13.81 -19.56 -6.51
CA GLU A 204 -14.32 -20.38 -7.61
C GLU A 204 -15.68 -21.00 -7.26
N ASP A 205 -15.75 -21.71 -6.12
CA ASP A 205 -16.92 -22.47 -5.70
C ASP A 205 -18.04 -21.58 -5.15
N ARG A 206 -17.70 -20.35 -4.70
CA ARG A 206 -18.56 -19.39 -4.00
C ARG A 206 -19.19 -19.95 -2.72
N LYS A 207 -18.54 -20.95 -2.15
CA LYS A 207 -18.96 -21.65 -0.94
C LYS A 207 -17.75 -22.18 -0.19
N VAL A 208 -17.90 -22.42 1.10
CA VAL A 208 -16.90 -23.07 1.94
C VAL A 208 -17.36 -24.47 2.27
N PHE A 209 -16.54 -25.45 1.93
CA PHE A 209 -16.69 -26.82 2.43
C PHE A 209 -15.87 -26.98 3.71
N LEU A 210 -16.53 -27.50 4.73
CA LEU A 210 -15.93 -27.83 6.02
C LEU A 210 -15.79 -29.34 6.13
N GLU A 211 -14.74 -29.79 6.81
CA GLU A 211 -14.44 -31.21 6.98
C GLU A 211 -14.33 -31.54 8.47
N SER A 212 -14.81 -32.73 8.85
CA SER A 212 -14.71 -33.25 10.20
C SER A 212 -14.72 -34.77 10.17
N ALA A 213 -13.84 -35.39 10.95
CA ALA A 213 -13.81 -36.85 11.11
C ALA A 213 -15.03 -37.39 11.89
N TYR A 214 -15.77 -36.51 12.57
CA TYR A 214 -16.94 -36.86 13.39
C TYR A 214 -18.27 -36.64 12.65
N TYR A 215 -18.22 -36.18 11.40
CA TYR A 215 -19.40 -36.03 10.56
C TYR A 215 -19.67 -37.32 9.77
N SER A 216 -20.91 -37.77 9.79
CA SER A 216 -21.40 -38.86 8.92
C SER A 216 -22.80 -38.51 8.43
N GLU A 217 -23.05 -38.69 7.14
CA GLU A 217 -24.35 -38.41 6.51
C GLU A 217 -25.46 -39.34 7.02
N GLU A 218 -25.11 -40.53 7.52
CA GLU A 218 -26.05 -41.53 8.03
C GLU A 218 -26.47 -41.25 9.48
N ASN A 219 -25.76 -40.35 10.18
CA ASN A 219 -26.01 -40.10 11.60
C ASN A 219 -27.21 -39.17 11.82
N SER A 220 -28.38 -39.77 12.07
CA SER A 220 -29.63 -39.04 12.32
C SER A 220 -29.64 -38.16 13.58
N MET A 221 -28.64 -38.27 14.46
CA MET A 221 -28.49 -37.41 15.64
C MET A 221 -27.95 -36.03 15.27
N ILE A 222 -27.30 -35.89 14.11
CA ILE A 222 -26.78 -34.61 13.64
C ILE A 222 -27.96 -33.76 13.12
N PRO A 223 -28.11 -32.50 13.57
CA PRO A 223 -29.15 -31.61 13.09
C PRO A 223 -29.12 -31.41 11.57
N THR A 224 -30.29 -31.31 10.95
CA THR A 224 -30.43 -31.15 9.49
C THR A 224 -29.67 -29.95 8.93
N TYR A 225 -29.57 -28.85 9.67
CA TYR A 225 -28.81 -27.69 9.23
C TYR A 225 -27.29 -27.94 9.18
N ILE A 226 -26.77 -28.83 10.04
CA ILE A 226 -25.36 -29.24 10.00
C ILE A 226 -25.12 -30.14 8.79
N HIS A 227 -26.02 -31.09 8.52
CA HIS A 227 -25.97 -31.87 7.28
C HIS A 227 -25.97 -30.97 6.04
N ASP A 228 -26.84 -29.97 5.98
CA ASP A 228 -26.88 -29.03 4.86
C ASP A 228 -25.55 -28.28 4.68
N ILE A 229 -24.92 -27.85 5.78
CA ILE A 229 -23.60 -27.20 5.75
C ILE A 229 -22.52 -28.13 5.21
N PHE A 230 -22.41 -29.36 5.70
CA PHE A 230 -21.37 -30.29 5.25
C PHE A 230 -21.60 -30.78 3.81
N GLN A 231 -22.85 -30.96 3.39
CA GLN A 231 -23.18 -31.45 2.04
C GLN A 231 -23.14 -30.36 0.97
N LYS A 232 -23.65 -29.16 1.27
CA LYS A 232 -23.81 -28.07 0.29
C LYS A 232 -22.79 -26.95 0.46
N GLY A 233 -22.05 -26.93 1.56
CA GLY A 233 -21.13 -25.87 1.94
C GLY A 233 -21.83 -24.65 2.53
N LEU A 234 -21.09 -23.85 3.28
CA LEU A 234 -21.52 -22.52 3.70
C LEU A 234 -21.49 -21.55 2.50
N PRO A 235 -22.54 -20.74 2.27
CA PRO A 235 -22.52 -19.73 1.21
C PRO A 235 -21.41 -18.69 1.41
N ALA A 236 -20.63 -18.43 0.37
CA ALA A 236 -19.52 -17.48 0.39
C ALA A 236 -19.35 -16.79 -0.99
N ASP A 237 -20.45 -16.40 -1.62
CA ASP A 237 -20.42 -15.55 -2.82
C ASP A 237 -20.20 -14.10 -2.40
N PHE A 238 -18.96 -13.60 -2.45
CA PHE A 238 -18.57 -12.24 -2.09
C PHE A 238 -17.62 -11.67 -3.14
N ARG A 239 -17.37 -10.37 -3.10
CA ARG A 239 -16.27 -9.75 -3.85
C ARG A 239 -15.10 -9.44 -2.95
N LEU A 240 -13.99 -10.13 -3.18
CA LEU A 240 -12.70 -9.83 -2.57
C LEU A 240 -12.19 -8.45 -3.00
N VAL A 241 -11.82 -7.64 -2.02
CA VAL A 241 -10.97 -6.45 -2.19
C VAL A 241 -9.76 -6.62 -1.28
N GLY A 242 -8.63 -7.06 -1.84
CA GLY A 242 -7.36 -7.12 -1.11
C GLY A 242 -6.65 -5.76 -1.15
N ALA A 243 -5.99 -5.36 -0.08
CA ALA A 243 -5.09 -4.20 -0.05
C ALA A 243 -3.69 -4.64 0.37
N THR A 244 -2.65 -4.07 -0.22
CA THR A 244 -1.27 -4.39 0.18
C THR A 244 -0.31 -3.25 -0.12
N THR A 245 0.78 -3.21 0.65
CA THR A 245 1.96 -2.38 0.41
C THR A 245 3.05 -3.08 -0.40
N ARG A 246 2.94 -4.41 -0.63
CA ARG A 246 3.90 -5.20 -1.41
C ARG A 246 3.82 -4.89 -2.90
N SER A 247 4.91 -5.16 -3.63
CA SER A 247 4.90 -5.08 -5.08
C SER A 247 4.06 -6.20 -5.73
N PRO A 248 3.49 -6.00 -6.94
CA PRO A 248 2.76 -7.05 -7.64
C PRO A 248 3.56 -8.35 -7.81
N GLU A 249 4.88 -8.27 -7.97
CA GLU A 249 5.77 -9.43 -8.15
C GLU A 249 5.85 -10.31 -6.90
N GLU A 250 5.66 -9.73 -5.71
CA GLU A 250 5.66 -10.44 -4.43
C GLU A 250 4.34 -11.16 -4.14
N ILE A 251 3.27 -10.81 -4.85
CA ILE A 251 1.96 -11.44 -4.69
C ILE A 251 1.86 -12.67 -5.61
N PRO A 252 1.39 -13.83 -5.11
CA PRO A 252 1.30 -15.05 -5.91
C PRO A 252 0.52 -14.86 -7.23
N PRO A 253 1.04 -15.34 -8.38
CA PRO A 253 0.35 -15.20 -9.67
C PRO A 253 -1.07 -15.77 -9.69
N ALA A 254 -1.35 -16.78 -8.85
CA ALA A 254 -2.65 -17.43 -8.77
C ALA A 254 -3.78 -16.49 -8.31
N ILE A 255 -3.49 -15.57 -7.37
CA ILE A 255 -4.49 -14.58 -6.92
C ILE A 255 -4.55 -13.37 -7.85
N ARG A 256 -3.39 -12.93 -8.36
CA ARG A 256 -3.30 -11.82 -9.31
C ARG A 256 -4.10 -12.06 -10.59
N SER A 257 -3.97 -13.26 -11.17
CA SER A 257 -4.71 -13.63 -12.38
C SER A 257 -6.24 -13.63 -12.23
N ARG A 258 -6.77 -13.63 -10.99
CA ARG A 258 -8.22 -13.60 -10.69
C ARG A 258 -8.72 -12.23 -10.25
N CYS A 259 -7.83 -11.26 -10.05
CA CYS A 259 -8.18 -9.94 -9.52
C CYS A 259 -7.76 -8.84 -10.50
N LEU A 260 -8.58 -7.81 -10.61
CA LEU A 260 -8.16 -6.55 -11.22
C LEU A 260 -7.14 -5.86 -10.30
N GLU A 261 -6.02 -5.43 -10.87
CA GLU A 261 -5.01 -4.66 -10.14
C GLU A 261 -5.33 -3.16 -10.21
N VAL A 262 -5.46 -2.52 -9.06
CA VAL A 262 -5.68 -1.07 -8.93
C VAL A 262 -4.54 -0.47 -8.13
N PHE A 263 -4.02 0.66 -8.59
CA PHE A 263 -2.86 1.32 -7.98
C PHE A 263 -3.27 2.65 -7.34
N PHE A 264 -2.95 2.78 -6.06
CA PHE A 264 -3.00 4.01 -5.29
C PHE A 264 -1.58 4.54 -5.15
N ARG A 265 -1.41 5.83 -5.35
CA ARG A 265 -0.10 6.48 -5.33
C ARG A 265 0.19 7.13 -3.98
N GLU A 266 1.45 7.47 -3.75
CA GLU A 266 1.82 8.39 -2.67
C GLU A 266 1.12 9.74 -2.84
N LEU A 267 0.81 10.35 -1.69
CA LEU A 267 0.27 11.70 -1.63
C LEU A 267 1.39 12.72 -1.77
N ASP A 268 1.13 13.76 -2.54
CA ASP A 268 2.03 14.90 -2.68
C ASP A 268 1.93 15.83 -1.45
N THR A 269 2.92 16.70 -1.24
CA THR A 269 2.94 17.60 -0.08
C THR A 269 1.66 18.45 0.01
N GLU A 270 1.18 19.01 -1.10
CA GLU A 270 -0.08 19.77 -1.16
C GLU A 270 -1.31 18.93 -0.78
N GLU A 271 -1.30 17.64 -1.12
CA GLU A 271 -2.39 16.72 -0.81
C GLU A 271 -2.39 16.31 0.66
N ILE A 272 -1.21 16.13 1.24
CA ILE A 272 -1.01 15.93 2.67
C ILE A 272 -1.47 17.16 3.45
N GLN A 273 -1.12 18.37 3.00
CA GLN A 273 -1.61 19.63 3.56
C GLN A 273 -3.14 19.68 3.55
N LYS A 274 -3.78 19.29 2.44
CA LYS A 274 -5.24 19.21 2.34
C LYS A 274 -5.83 18.20 3.32
N VAL A 275 -5.21 17.03 3.50
CA VAL A 275 -5.63 16.03 4.50
C VAL A 275 -5.52 16.61 5.92
N ALA A 276 -4.43 17.30 6.24
CA ALA A 276 -4.23 17.93 7.53
C ALA A 276 -5.29 19.02 7.80
N LYS A 277 -5.57 19.86 6.81
CA LYS A 277 -6.62 20.90 6.89
C LYS A 277 -7.99 20.29 7.15
N ASN A 278 -8.37 19.27 6.37
CA ASN A 278 -9.63 18.55 6.57
C ASN A 278 -9.72 17.89 7.96
N ALA A 279 -8.60 17.40 8.50
CA ALA A 279 -8.56 16.82 9.84
C ALA A 279 -8.75 17.87 10.93
N ALA A 280 -8.12 19.05 10.78
CA ALA A 280 -8.27 20.18 11.68
C ALA A 280 -9.70 20.73 11.70
N ASP A 281 -10.32 20.87 10.52
CA ASP A 281 -11.71 21.29 10.39
C ASP A 281 -12.67 20.32 11.12
N LYS A 282 -12.40 19.01 11.05
CA LYS A 282 -13.20 17.98 11.76
C LYS A 282 -13.05 17.99 13.28
N VAL A 283 -11.97 18.57 13.83
CA VAL A 283 -11.84 18.83 15.28
C VAL A 283 -12.24 20.24 15.67
N GLU A 284 -12.77 21.02 14.73
CA GLU A 284 -13.18 22.41 14.96
C GLU A 284 -12.02 23.29 15.48
N MET A 285 -10.78 22.99 15.07
CA MET A 285 -9.59 23.76 15.44
C MET A 285 -9.08 24.58 14.26
N GLN A 286 -8.73 25.84 14.51
CA GLN A 286 -8.05 26.67 13.51
C GLN A 286 -6.54 26.37 13.50
N VAL A 287 -5.94 26.36 12.31
CA VAL A 287 -4.49 26.14 12.12
C VAL A 287 -3.97 27.16 11.12
N GLY A 288 -2.79 27.72 11.39
CA GLY A 288 -2.10 28.61 10.46
C GLY A 288 -1.64 27.89 9.20
N GLU A 289 -1.52 28.62 8.08
CA GLU A 289 -1.01 28.06 6.82
C GLU A 289 0.43 27.52 7.00
N ASN A 290 1.28 28.20 7.78
CA ASN A 290 2.63 27.71 8.11
C ASN A 290 2.62 26.35 8.81
N GLY A 291 1.75 26.15 9.81
CA GLY A 291 1.59 24.87 10.49
C GLY A 291 1.14 23.75 9.54
N ILE A 292 0.22 24.05 8.62
CA ILE A 292 -0.21 23.10 7.58
C ILE A 292 0.95 22.78 6.62
N GLU A 293 1.70 23.78 6.17
CA GLU A 293 2.90 23.60 5.35
C GLU A 293 3.92 22.70 6.03
N MET A 294 4.17 22.92 7.33
CA MET A 294 5.05 22.10 8.15
C MET A 294 4.56 20.65 8.19
N ILE A 295 3.28 20.39 8.46
CA ILE A 295 2.73 19.03 8.40
C ILE A 295 2.95 18.39 7.02
N GLY A 296 2.74 19.16 5.95
CA GLY A 296 2.99 18.71 4.57
C GLY A 296 4.45 18.34 4.28
N MET A 297 5.40 19.04 4.90
CA MET A 297 6.83 18.75 4.75
C MET A 297 7.28 17.52 5.55
N TYR A 298 6.66 17.23 6.70
CA TYR A 298 7.14 16.19 7.61
C TYR A 298 6.34 14.88 7.57
N ALA A 299 5.04 14.92 7.25
CA ALA A 299 4.23 13.71 7.16
C ALA A 299 4.50 12.95 5.85
N ARG A 300 4.54 11.61 5.91
CA ARG A 300 4.76 10.75 4.73
C ARG A 300 3.47 10.31 4.06
N ASN A 301 2.36 10.28 4.79
CA ASN A 301 1.07 9.81 4.33
C ASN A 301 -0.07 10.50 5.10
N GLY A 302 -1.31 10.29 4.65
CA GLY A 302 -2.48 10.93 5.26
C GLY A 302 -2.72 10.50 6.71
N ARG A 303 -2.39 9.25 7.09
CA ARG A 303 -2.54 8.77 8.47
C ARG A 303 -1.59 9.51 9.41
N GLU A 304 -0.34 9.72 9.02
CA GLU A 304 0.62 10.51 9.79
C GLU A 304 0.19 11.97 9.92
N ALA A 305 -0.30 12.59 8.84
CA ALA A 305 -0.82 13.96 8.89
C ALA A 305 -1.97 14.12 9.89
N ILE A 306 -2.93 13.18 9.88
CA ILE A 306 -4.03 13.16 10.84
C ILE A 306 -3.50 12.98 12.27
N ASN A 307 -2.48 12.14 12.47
CA ASN A 307 -1.89 11.94 13.79
C ASN A 307 -1.19 13.19 14.32
N LEU A 308 -0.43 13.90 13.47
CA LEU A 308 0.19 15.18 13.83
C LEU A 308 -0.87 16.19 14.26
N VAL A 309 -1.94 16.36 13.46
CA VAL A 309 -3.07 17.24 13.80
C VAL A 309 -3.73 16.78 15.11
N GLN A 310 -3.94 15.48 15.31
CA GLN A 310 -4.58 14.94 16.52
C GLN A 310 -3.79 15.28 17.78
N ILE A 311 -2.46 15.11 17.76
CA ILE A 311 -1.62 15.38 18.92
C ILE A 311 -1.57 16.90 19.19
N SER A 312 -1.36 17.71 18.16
CA SER A 312 -1.32 19.16 18.30
C SER A 312 -2.68 19.74 18.75
N ALA A 313 -3.80 19.20 18.25
CA ALA A 313 -5.14 19.55 18.72
C ALA A 313 -5.33 19.14 20.19
N GLY A 314 -4.83 17.97 20.60
CA GLY A 314 -4.86 17.53 22.00
C GLY A 314 -4.12 18.50 22.94
N MET A 315 -2.97 19.03 22.50
CA MET A 315 -2.24 20.06 23.26
C MET A 315 -3.05 21.36 23.36
N ALA A 316 -3.60 21.84 22.24
CA ALA A 316 -4.44 23.04 22.23
C ALA A 316 -5.66 22.90 23.14
N ILE A 317 -6.36 21.77 23.09
CA ILE A 317 -7.54 21.48 23.92
C ILE A 317 -7.16 21.44 25.42
N ASN A 318 -6.05 20.80 25.78
CA ASN A 318 -5.58 20.75 27.17
C ASN A 318 -5.21 22.14 27.72
N GLU A 319 -4.84 23.07 26.85
CA GLU A 319 -4.58 24.47 27.17
C GLU A 319 -5.79 25.39 26.96
N GLU A 320 -6.98 24.82 26.72
CA GLU A 320 -8.25 25.54 26.48
C GLU A 320 -8.19 26.54 25.30
N ARG A 321 -7.41 26.22 24.27
CA ARG A 321 -7.25 27.04 23.05
C ARG A 321 -8.16 26.55 21.91
N PRO A 322 -8.80 27.45 21.16
CA PRO A 322 -9.60 27.09 19.99
C PRO A 322 -8.77 26.95 18.68
N PHE A 323 -7.44 27.01 18.79
CA PHE A 323 -6.54 26.96 17.64
C PHE A 323 -5.23 26.25 18.01
N ILE A 324 -4.64 25.63 16.99
CA ILE A 324 -3.32 25.00 17.05
C ILE A 324 -2.28 26.05 16.66
N LYS A 325 -1.23 26.19 17.48
CA LYS A 325 -0.11 27.06 17.18
C LYS A 325 0.90 26.35 16.28
N ASP A 326 1.66 27.12 15.51
CA ASP A 326 2.75 26.58 14.72
C ASP A 326 3.82 25.92 15.62
N GLU A 327 4.07 26.47 16.82
CA GLU A 327 5.00 25.88 17.79
C GLU A 327 4.51 24.53 18.35
N ASP A 328 3.19 24.32 18.45
CA ASP A 328 2.65 23.02 18.86
C ASP A 328 2.99 21.95 17.81
N ILE A 329 2.85 22.29 16.53
CA ILE A 329 3.14 21.39 15.41
C ILE A 329 4.63 21.10 15.34
N GLU A 330 5.47 22.13 15.45
CA GLU A 330 6.92 22.00 15.47
C GLU A 330 7.38 21.06 16.59
N TRP A 331 6.84 21.24 17.80
CA TRP A 331 7.14 20.36 18.93
C TRP A 331 6.70 18.91 18.68
N VAL A 332 5.52 18.70 18.09
CA VAL A 332 5.04 17.34 17.76
C VAL A 332 5.90 16.67 16.69
N VAL A 333 6.34 17.43 15.67
CA VAL A 333 7.23 16.95 14.62
C VAL A 333 8.58 16.51 15.21
N HIS A 334 9.18 17.34 16.07
CA HIS A 334 10.45 17.03 16.72
C HIS A 334 10.34 15.86 17.70
N SER A 335 9.29 15.82 18.53
CA SER A 335 9.08 14.72 19.47
C SER A 335 8.80 13.39 18.75
N SER A 336 8.21 13.44 17.55
CA SER A 336 7.98 12.28 16.67
C SER A 336 9.22 11.89 15.86
N GLN A 337 10.34 12.61 15.99
CA GLN A 337 11.61 12.39 15.27
C GLN A 337 11.44 12.34 13.74
N LEU A 338 10.51 13.14 13.21
CA LEU A 338 10.26 13.18 11.77
C LEU A 338 11.34 13.96 11.04
N THR A 339 11.63 13.54 9.81
CA THR A 339 12.59 14.19 8.92
C THR A 339 11.84 14.93 7.81
N PRO A 340 12.26 16.15 7.45
CA PRO A 340 11.60 16.90 6.39
C PRO A 340 11.81 16.22 5.04
N LYS A 341 10.72 16.11 4.27
CA LYS A 341 10.72 15.64 2.89
C LYS A 341 10.95 16.83 1.96
N TYR A 342 12.16 16.95 1.44
CA TYR A 342 12.43 17.90 0.37
C TYR A 342 12.03 17.29 -0.98
N GLU A 343 11.08 17.93 -1.65
CA GLU A 343 10.77 17.59 -3.03
C GLU A 343 11.89 18.09 -3.94
N LYS A 344 12.44 17.19 -4.76
CA LYS A 344 13.44 17.55 -5.77
C LYS A 344 12.79 18.48 -6.80
N ARG A 345 13.32 19.70 -6.92
CA ARG A 345 12.92 20.67 -7.95
C ARG A 345 14.05 20.85 -8.95
N ILE A 346 13.70 21.35 -10.13
CA ILE A 346 14.70 21.77 -11.10
C ILE A 346 15.57 22.87 -10.49
N TYR A 347 16.85 22.88 -10.84
CA TYR A 347 17.74 23.96 -10.43
C TYR A 347 17.26 25.29 -11.05
N PRO A 348 17.30 26.43 -10.33
CA PRO A 348 16.67 27.67 -10.79
C PRO A 348 17.38 28.34 -11.98
N ILE A 349 18.67 28.05 -12.19
CA ILE A 349 19.52 28.72 -13.18
C ILE A 349 20.14 27.66 -14.12
N PRO A 350 20.26 27.93 -15.43
CA PRO A 350 21.04 27.06 -16.33
C PRO A 350 22.47 26.86 -15.83
N ARG A 351 22.99 25.63 -15.88
CA ARG A 351 24.39 25.33 -15.57
C ARG A 351 25.01 24.38 -16.58
N ILE A 352 26.33 24.42 -16.68
CA ILE A 352 27.13 23.47 -17.46
C ILE A 352 27.17 22.15 -16.68
N GLY A 353 26.96 21.04 -17.38
CA GLY A 353 27.08 19.69 -16.83
C GLY A 353 25.94 19.26 -15.91
N LEU A 354 24.97 20.14 -15.63
CA LEU A 354 23.81 19.84 -14.77
C LEU A 354 22.60 19.51 -15.62
N VAL A 355 22.09 18.28 -15.51
CA VAL A 355 20.98 17.78 -16.33
C VAL A 355 19.87 17.20 -15.47
N ASN A 356 18.64 17.52 -15.83
CA ASN A 356 17.44 16.94 -15.22
C ASN A 356 17.05 15.63 -15.92
N GLY A 357 17.52 14.50 -15.38
CA GLY A 357 17.02 13.17 -15.70
C GLY A 357 15.70 12.84 -14.98
N LEU A 358 15.11 11.69 -15.32
CA LEU A 358 13.90 11.17 -14.67
C LEU A 358 14.04 9.69 -14.32
N ALA A 359 13.65 9.34 -13.11
CA ALA A 359 13.66 7.97 -12.60
C ALA A 359 12.26 7.56 -12.12
N VAL A 360 12.07 6.26 -11.91
CA VAL A 360 10.87 5.68 -11.32
C VAL A 360 11.31 4.81 -10.15
N TYR A 361 10.62 4.93 -9.02
CA TYR A 361 10.75 4.05 -7.87
C TYR A 361 9.45 3.29 -7.66
N GLY A 362 9.56 1.97 -7.48
CA GLY A 362 8.40 1.12 -7.33
C GLY A 362 7.37 1.24 -8.46
N PRO A 363 6.13 0.79 -8.23
CA PRO A 363 5.07 0.89 -9.21
C PRO A 363 4.60 2.34 -9.37
N ASN A 364 4.89 2.95 -10.51
CA ASN A 364 4.28 4.21 -10.98
C ASN A 364 4.61 5.49 -10.17
N THR A 365 5.67 5.50 -9.35
CA THR A 365 6.14 6.72 -8.65
C THR A 365 7.39 7.29 -9.35
N GLY A 366 7.26 8.43 -10.02
CA GLY A 366 8.38 9.09 -10.70
C GLY A 366 9.12 10.07 -9.79
N THR A 367 10.39 10.33 -10.08
CA THR A 367 11.17 11.42 -9.45
C THR A 367 12.05 12.15 -10.45
N LEU A 368 12.43 13.39 -10.12
CA LEU A 368 13.51 14.09 -10.79
C LEU A 368 14.85 13.47 -10.37
N LEU A 369 15.69 13.14 -11.35
CA LEU A 369 17.05 12.69 -11.13
C LEU A 369 18.01 13.77 -11.61
N GLU A 370 18.57 14.54 -10.69
CA GLU A 370 19.66 15.45 -11.01
C GLU A 370 20.91 14.65 -11.37
N ILE A 371 21.56 15.03 -12.48
CA ILE A 371 22.80 14.42 -12.94
C ILE A 371 23.82 15.55 -13.07
N GLU A 372 24.92 15.42 -12.33
CA GLU A 372 26.03 16.36 -12.36
C GLU A 372 27.19 15.75 -13.15
N VAL A 373 27.73 16.48 -14.11
CA VAL A 373 28.86 16.04 -14.91
C VAL A 373 29.93 17.11 -14.95
N THR A 374 31.14 16.74 -14.55
CA THR A 374 32.33 17.59 -14.71
C THR A 374 33.28 16.93 -15.70
N ALA A 375 33.91 17.73 -16.56
CA ALA A 375 34.96 17.28 -17.47
C ALA A 375 36.18 18.19 -17.33
N ILE A 376 37.31 17.62 -16.91
CA ILE A 376 38.57 18.34 -16.75
C ILE A 376 39.53 17.84 -17.85
N PRO A 377 40.19 18.72 -18.63
CA PRO A 377 41.16 18.28 -19.62
C PRO A 377 42.28 17.44 -18.97
N ALA A 378 42.47 16.22 -19.47
CA ALA A 378 43.48 15.30 -18.98
C ALA A 378 44.84 15.59 -19.64
N LYS A 379 45.92 15.47 -18.86
CA LYS A 379 47.30 15.58 -19.39
C LYS A 379 47.76 14.30 -20.08
N ASP A 380 47.27 13.17 -19.60
CA ASP A 380 47.51 11.83 -20.14
C ASP A 380 46.17 11.22 -20.60
N LYS A 381 46.05 9.89 -20.61
CA LYS A 381 44.79 9.21 -20.89
C LYS A 381 43.77 9.53 -19.77
N GLY A 382 42.72 10.26 -20.13
CA GLY A 382 41.62 10.63 -19.24
C GLY A 382 40.85 9.43 -18.69
N SER A 383 40.17 9.66 -17.58
CA SER A 383 39.40 8.66 -16.84
C SER A 383 37.91 9.00 -16.80
N VAL A 384 37.04 7.98 -16.69
CA VAL A 384 35.60 8.18 -16.49
C VAL A 384 35.17 7.54 -15.17
N ASN A 385 34.78 8.37 -14.21
CA ASN A 385 34.26 7.94 -12.93
C ASN A 385 32.75 8.19 -12.84
N VAL A 386 32.02 7.26 -12.23
CA VAL A 386 30.57 7.36 -12.04
C VAL A 386 30.22 7.03 -10.60
N THR A 387 29.62 7.97 -9.88
CA THR A 387 29.23 7.81 -8.47
C THR A 387 27.71 7.86 -8.30
N GLY A 388 27.17 7.10 -7.35
CA GLY A 388 25.72 7.06 -7.08
C GLY A 388 24.93 6.06 -7.93
N ILE A 389 25.60 5.12 -8.61
CA ILE A 389 24.97 3.99 -9.32
C ILE A 389 25.21 2.67 -8.59
N VAL A 390 24.33 1.69 -8.83
CA VAL A 390 24.59 0.29 -8.45
C VAL A 390 25.70 -0.24 -9.36
N GLU A 391 26.77 -0.83 -8.80
CA GLU A 391 27.87 -1.38 -9.60
C GLU A 391 27.57 -2.80 -10.12
N GLU A 392 27.02 -3.65 -9.24
CA GLU A 392 26.64 -5.03 -9.53
C GLU A 392 25.20 -5.29 -9.11
N GLU A 393 24.44 -5.97 -9.97
CA GLU A 393 23.10 -6.44 -9.64
C GLU A 393 23.07 -7.97 -9.62
N SER A 394 22.26 -8.52 -8.72
CA SER A 394 22.08 -9.96 -8.53
C SER A 394 20.68 -10.33 -8.99
N ILE A 395 20.58 -11.08 -10.09
CA ILE A 395 19.29 -11.57 -10.59
C ILE A 395 19.09 -13.00 -10.11
N GLY A 396 17.98 -13.24 -9.40
CA GLY A 396 17.61 -14.58 -9.00
C GLY A 396 16.61 -14.67 -7.85
N SER A 397 16.00 -15.85 -7.70
CA SER A 397 15.16 -16.20 -6.55
C SER A 397 16.05 -16.65 -5.38
N GLN A 398 15.50 -16.81 -4.16
CA GLN A 398 16.23 -17.23 -2.95
C GLN A 398 17.09 -18.50 -3.13
N THR A 399 16.86 -19.29 -4.17
CA THR A 399 17.55 -20.55 -4.47
C THR A 399 18.67 -20.45 -5.54
N LYS A 400 18.78 -19.36 -6.30
CA LYS A 400 19.79 -19.23 -7.37
C LYS A 400 20.00 -17.77 -7.76
N SER A 401 21.19 -17.21 -7.54
CA SER A 401 21.53 -15.82 -7.88
C SER A 401 22.66 -15.72 -8.90
N ILE A 402 22.52 -14.83 -9.89
CA ILE A 402 23.51 -14.54 -10.93
C ILE A 402 23.95 -13.08 -10.75
N ARG A 403 25.25 -12.86 -10.52
CA ARG A 403 25.83 -11.50 -10.49
C ARG A 403 26.18 -11.04 -11.90
N ARG A 404 25.75 -9.83 -12.26
CA ARG A 404 26.12 -9.16 -13.52
C ARG A 404 26.46 -7.69 -13.27
N LYS A 405 27.20 -7.07 -14.21
CA LYS A 405 27.35 -5.60 -14.26
C LYS A 405 25.97 -4.96 -14.34
N SER A 406 25.75 -3.89 -13.59
CA SER A 406 24.46 -3.20 -13.61
C SER A 406 24.11 -2.63 -14.98
N MET A 407 22.80 -2.58 -15.28
CA MET A 407 22.28 -1.92 -16.49
C MET A 407 22.71 -0.44 -16.58
N ALA A 408 22.87 0.24 -15.45
CA ALA A 408 23.35 1.63 -15.40
C ALA A 408 24.79 1.75 -15.93
N LYS A 409 25.70 0.85 -15.53
CA LYS A 409 27.09 0.86 -16.03
C LYS A 409 27.16 0.56 -17.52
N GLY A 410 26.38 -0.40 -18.01
CA GLY A 410 26.27 -0.68 -19.45
C GLY A 410 25.75 0.52 -20.24
N SER A 411 24.82 1.30 -19.67
CA SER A 411 24.35 2.53 -20.30
C SER A 411 25.43 3.60 -20.41
N VAL A 412 26.34 3.71 -19.43
CA VAL A 412 27.47 4.65 -19.51
C VAL A 412 28.40 4.26 -20.67
N ASP A 413 28.72 2.98 -20.82
CA ASP A 413 29.57 2.49 -21.91
C ASP A 413 28.95 2.80 -23.29
N ASN A 414 27.63 2.63 -23.43
CA ASN A 414 26.88 3.01 -24.64
C ASN A 414 26.97 4.53 -24.91
N VAL A 415 26.77 5.36 -23.88
CA VAL A 415 26.87 6.82 -23.98
C VAL A 415 28.25 7.24 -24.49
N LEU A 416 29.32 6.74 -23.86
CA LEU A 416 30.69 7.07 -24.27
C LEU A 416 30.99 6.64 -25.70
N THR A 417 30.46 5.49 -26.12
CA THR A 417 30.61 4.98 -27.49
C THR A 417 29.94 5.90 -28.51
N VAL A 418 28.71 6.37 -28.23
CA VAL A 418 28.00 7.30 -29.12
C VAL A 418 28.70 8.65 -29.16
N LEU A 419 29.16 9.17 -28.03
CA LEU A 419 29.82 10.47 -27.96
C LEU A 419 31.11 10.51 -28.79
N ARG A 420 31.88 9.41 -28.82
CA ARG A 420 33.03 9.27 -29.73
C ARG A 420 32.66 9.40 -31.21
N SER A 421 31.46 8.96 -31.60
CA SER A 421 30.98 9.12 -32.98
C SER A 421 30.54 10.55 -33.32
N LEU A 422 30.45 11.42 -32.31
CA LEU A 422 30.10 12.84 -32.41
C LEU A 422 31.29 13.75 -32.09
N ASP A 423 32.52 13.27 -32.31
CA ASP A 423 33.78 13.99 -32.07
C ASP A 423 34.04 14.43 -30.61
N VAL A 424 33.29 13.86 -29.64
CA VAL A 424 33.59 14.01 -28.22
C VAL A 424 34.51 12.86 -27.83
N LEU A 425 35.79 13.16 -27.61
CA LEU A 425 36.82 12.18 -27.23
C LEU A 425 36.97 12.10 -25.71
N PRO A 426 36.39 11.10 -25.03
CA PRO A 426 36.46 11.00 -23.57
C PRO A 426 37.89 10.80 -23.06
N GLU A 427 38.79 10.23 -23.87
CA GLU A 427 40.19 10.01 -23.51
C GLU A 427 40.97 11.30 -23.26
N GLY A 428 40.49 12.44 -23.75
CA GLY A 428 41.11 13.74 -23.51
C GLY A 428 40.69 14.40 -22.19
N TYR A 429 39.79 13.78 -21.41
CA TYR A 429 39.20 14.39 -20.23
C TYR A 429 39.08 13.41 -19.06
N ASP A 430 39.28 13.91 -17.84
CA ASP A 430 38.80 13.29 -16.62
C ASP A 430 37.34 13.68 -16.41
N ILE A 431 36.44 12.75 -16.70
CA ILE A 431 34.98 12.92 -16.63
C ILE A 431 34.48 12.29 -15.34
N HIS A 432 33.72 13.04 -14.56
CA HIS A 432 33.01 12.54 -13.39
C HIS A 432 31.52 12.77 -13.55
N ILE A 433 30.75 11.68 -13.60
CA ILE A 433 29.28 11.68 -13.60
C ILE A 433 28.82 11.34 -12.18
N ASN A 434 28.10 12.24 -11.54
CA ASN A 434 27.58 12.07 -10.20
C ASN A 434 26.04 12.08 -10.20
N PHE A 435 25.47 11.16 -9.44
CA PHE A 435 24.03 11.08 -9.19
C PHE A 435 23.74 11.35 -7.70
N PRO A 436 23.38 12.59 -7.33
CA PRO A 436 23.17 12.97 -5.94
C PRO A 436 21.99 12.25 -5.28
N GLY A 437 22.16 11.92 -4.00
CA GLY A 437 21.07 11.48 -3.12
C GLY A 437 20.93 9.98 -2.90
N GLY A 438 21.92 9.16 -3.29
CA GLY A 438 22.07 7.78 -2.84
C GLY A 438 20.96 6.80 -3.22
N VAL A 439 20.01 7.21 -4.07
CA VAL A 439 18.95 6.31 -4.54
C VAL A 439 19.47 5.52 -5.74
N PRO A 440 19.55 4.19 -5.65
CA PRO A 440 20.17 3.37 -6.66
C PRO A 440 19.45 3.49 -8.01
N ILE A 441 20.19 3.87 -9.04
CA ILE A 441 19.70 3.89 -10.42
C ILE A 441 19.81 2.48 -10.99
N ASP A 442 18.65 1.88 -11.29
CA ASP A 442 18.55 0.47 -11.66
C ASP A 442 18.19 0.26 -13.15
N GLY A 443 18.41 1.24 -14.02
CA GLY A 443 18.06 1.09 -15.45
C GLY A 443 18.72 2.06 -16.42
N PRO A 444 18.77 1.71 -17.72
CA PRO A 444 19.47 2.48 -18.76
C PRO A 444 18.73 3.77 -19.18
N SER A 445 17.60 4.08 -18.55
CA SER A 445 16.69 5.15 -18.96
C SER A 445 17.22 6.59 -18.75
N ALA A 446 18.40 6.74 -18.16
CA ALA A 446 19.12 8.00 -18.03
C ALA A 446 20.15 8.22 -19.18
N GLY A 447 20.19 7.34 -20.18
CA GLY A 447 21.17 7.37 -21.27
C GLY A 447 21.29 8.73 -21.97
N ILE A 448 20.18 9.30 -22.42
CA ILE A 448 20.20 10.61 -23.09
C ILE A 448 20.60 11.76 -22.15
N ALA A 449 20.25 11.65 -20.85
CA ALA A 449 20.58 12.67 -19.86
C ALA A 449 22.09 12.67 -19.54
N MET A 450 22.68 11.48 -19.39
CA MET A 450 24.13 11.31 -19.23
C MET A 450 24.88 11.83 -20.47
N ALA A 451 24.43 11.49 -21.68
CA ALA A 451 25.06 11.95 -22.92
C ALA A 451 25.06 13.48 -23.03
N THR A 452 23.93 14.12 -22.73
CA THR A 452 23.81 15.58 -22.66
C THR A 452 24.76 16.18 -21.63
N GLY A 453 24.85 15.60 -20.43
CA GLY A 453 25.71 16.11 -19.36
C GLY A 453 27.18 16.04 -19.73
N VAL A 454 27.64 14.92 -20.29
CA VAL A 454 29.02 14.77 -20.78
C VAL A 454 29.32 15.74 -21.92
N TYR A 455 28.43 15.85 -22.90
CA TYR A 455 28.60 16.79 -24.01
C TYR A 455 28.69 18.24 -23.50
N SER A 456 27.76 18.62 -22.61
CA SER A 456 27.74 19.92 -21.95
C SER A 456 29.06 20.23 -21.24
N ALA A 457 29.55 19.30 -20.42
CA ALA A 457 30.77 19.47 -19.64
C ALA A 457 32.01 19.62 -20.51
N VAL A 458 32.13 18.82 -21.58
CA VAL A 458 33.26 18.86 -22.52
C VAL A 458 33.27 20.15 -23.35
N HIS A 459 32.11 20.55 -23.89
CA HIS A 459 31.98 21.73 -24.75
C HIS A 459 31.69 23.03 -24.00
N ARG A 460 31.56 22.97 -22.67
CA ARG A 460 31.18 24.10 -21.81
C ARG A 460 29.90 24.80 -22.27
N THR A 461 28.91 24.00 -22.66
CA THR A 461 27.61 24.50 -23.14
C THR A 461 26.57 24.42 -22.02
N TYR A 462 25.88 25.52 -21.73
CA TYR A 462 24.83 25.54 -20.71
C TYR A 462 23.63 24.67 -21.10
N VAL A 463 23.18 23.87 -20.14
CA VAL A 463 21.96 23.05 -20.25
C VAL A 463 20.76 23.87 -19.80
N ASN A 464 19.67 23.84 -20.57
CA ASN A 464 18.42 24.46 -20.17
C ASN A 464 17.82 23.73 -18.95
N ASN A 465 17.79 24.42 -17.81
CA ASN A 465 17.30 23.89 -16.54
C ASN A 465 15.78 23.62 -16.52
N GLU A 466 15.01 24.16 -17.46
CA GLU A 466 13.56 23.92 -17.57
C GLU A 466 13.21 22.65 -18.37
N VAL A 467 14.23 21.97 -18.92
CA VAL A 467 14.09 20.74 -19.70
C VAL A 467 14.43 19.54 -18.83
N ALA A 468 13.50 18.60 -18.72
CA ALA A 468 13.75 17.26 -18.17
C ALA A 468 13.78 16.22 -19.30
N MET A 469 14.50 15.11 -19.11
CA MET A 469 14.62 14.10 -20.16
C MET A 469 14.75 12.67 -19.64
N THR A 470 14.27 11.72 -20.44
CA THR A 470 14.46 10.28 -20.21
C THR A 470 14.51 9.54 -21.53
N GLY A 471 15.31 8.48 -21.58
CA GLY A 471 15.49 7.67 -22.77
C GLY A 471 16.73 6.83 -22.64
N GLU A 472 16.63 5.56 -23.05
CA GLU A 472 17.81 4.73 -23.26
C GLU A 472 18.48 5.16 -24.57
N ILE A 473 19.81 5.02 -24.62
CA ILE A 473 20.58 5.32 -25.82
C ILE A 473 21.26 4.06 -26.35
N SER A 474 21.04 3.79 -27.64
CA SER A 474 21.77 2.75 -28.36
C SER A 474 23.13 3.26 -28.85
N ILE A 475 24.07 2.35 -29.13
CA ILE A 475 25.39 2.68 -29.69
C ILE A 475 25.34 3.36 -31.08
N HIS A 476 24.18 3.38 -31.74
CA HIS A 476 23.94 4.09 -33.00
C HIS A 476 23.32 5.48 -32.82
N GLY A 477 23.19 5.95 -31.57
CA GLY A 477 22.62 7.26 -31.25
C GLY A 477 21.09 7.33 -31.36
N GLU A 478 20.40 6.19 -31.48
CA GLU A 478 18.94 6.14 -31.40
C GLU A 478 18.46 6.16 -29.94
N VAL A 479 17.38 6.90 -29.70
CA VAL A 479 16.68 7.01 -28.42
C VAL A 479 15.64 5.89 -28.34
N LYS A 480 15.83 4.99 -27.37
CA LYS A 480 15.04 3.77 -27.20
C LYS A 480 13.95 3.93 -26.12
N PRO A 481 12.84 3.17 -26.23
CA PRO A 481 11.72 3.27 -25.32
C PRO A 481 12.10 2.89 -23.87
N ILE A 482 11.37 3.48 -22.93
CA ILE A 482 11.56 3.29 -21.48
C ILE A 482 10.25 2.88 -20.80
N GLY A 483 10.37 2.29 -19.61
CA GLY A 483 9.23 2.01 -18.72
C GLY A 483 8.79 3.22 -17.90
N GLY A 484 7.52 3.25 -17.49
CA GLY A 484 7.00 4.25 -16.53
C GLY A 484 6.96 5.69 -17.06
N VAL A 485 6.83 5.89 -18.38
CA VAL A 485 6.87 7.23 -19.01
C VAL A 485 5.85 8.21 -18.40
N TYR A 486 4.65 7.74 -18.06
CA TYR A 486 3.61 8.58 -17.46
C TYR A 486 4.02 9.13 -16.09
N ALA A 487 4.55 8.27 -15.22
CA ALA A 487 5.05 8.66 -13.90
C ALA A 487 6.21 9.65 -14.00
N LYS A 488 7.12 9.43 -14.96
CA LYS A 488 8.26 10.33 -15.22
C LYS A 488 7.81 11.72 -15.69
N ILE A 489 6.83 11.80 -16.61
CA ILE A 489 6.29 13.09 -17.07
C ILE A 489 5.62 13.84 -15.92
N LYS A 490 4.84 13.15 -15.08
CA LYS A 490 4.24 13.75 -13.88
C LYS A 490 5.31 14.28 -12.91
N ALA A 491 6.39 13.53 -12.70
CA ALA A 491 7.50 13.94 -11.85
C ALA A 491 8.24 15.18 -12.41
N ALA A 492 8.49 15.22 -13.72
CA ALA A 492 9.08 16.39 -14.38
C ALA A 492 8.24 17.65 -14.16
N LYS A 493 6.92 17.55 -14.39
CA LYS A 493 5.98 18.65 -14.17
C LYS A 493 5.99 19.11 -12.71
N LYS A 494 5.95 18.16 -11.78
CA LYS A 494 5.95 18.44 -10.33
C LYS A 494 7.24 19.14 -9.88
N ALA A 495 8.37 18.74 -10.45
CA ALA A 495 9.67 19.37 -10.21
C ALA A 495 9.79 20.79 -10.80
N GLY A 496 8.83 21.23 -11.62
CA GLY A 496 8.80 22.56 -12.24
C GLY A 496 9.33 22.61 -13.67
N ALA A 497 9.65 21.47 -14.29
CA ALA A 497 10.10 21.44 -15.69
C ALA A 497 8.97 21.90 -16.64
N LYS A 498 9.31 22.76 -17.60
CA LYS A 498 8.36 23.22 -18.63
C LYS A 498 8.30 22.29 -19.83
N LYS A 499 9.40 21.58 -20.11
CA LYS A 499 9.53 20.66 -21.23
C LYS A 499 10.04 19.30 -20.76
N VAL A 500 9.51 18.23 -21.34
CA VAL A 500 10.01 16.87 -21.11
C VAL A 500 10.29 16.16 -22.43
N ILE A 501 11.52 15.70 -22.59
CA ILE A 501 11.96 14.92 -23.74
C ILE A 501 11.76 13.43 -23.44
N ILE A 502 11.04 12.74 -24.33
CA ILE A 502 10.76 11.30 -24.22
C ILE A 502 11.08 10.57 -25.53
N PRO A 503 11.31 9.24 -25.50
CA PRO A 503 11.45 8.47 -26.73
C PRO A 503 10.17 8.52 -27.55
N ALA A 504 10.27 8.69 -28.87
CA ALA A 504 9.12 8.77 -29.76
C ALA A 504 8.21 7.53 -29.69
N GLU A 505 8.81 6.35 -29.47
CA GLU A 505 8.08 5.08 -29.31
C GLU A 505 7.22 5.02 -28.03
N ASN A 506 7.52 5.84 -27.02
CA ASN A 506 6.69 5.93 -25.81
C ASN A 506 5.49 6.89 -25.97
N MET A 507 5.42 7.66 -27.06
CA MET A 507 4.36 8.64 -27.23
C MET A 507 3.02 7.95 -27.50
N GLN A 508 2.04 8.20 -26.63
CA GLN A 508 0.70 7.61 -26.70
C GLN A 508 -0.36 8.72 -26.68
N PRO A 509 -1.56 8.51 -27.29
CA PRO A 509 -2.58 9.56 -27.41
C PRO A 509 -3.03 10.17 -26.07
N PHE A 510 -3.06 9.38 -25.00
CA PHE A 510 -3.48 9.88 -23.69
C PHE A 510 -2.45 10.83 -23.06
N LEU A 511 -1.18 10.82 -23.49
CA LEU A 511 -0.17 11.73 -22.95
C LEU A 511 -0.44 13.19 -23.33
N TYR A 512 -1.13 13.44 -24.45
CA TYR A 512 -1.55 14.78 -24.85
C TYR A 512 -2.56 15.42 -23.89
N THR A 513 -3.22 14.64 -23.03
CA THR A 513 -4.15 15.20 -22.05
C THR A 513 -3.45 15.82 -20.84
N ILE A 514 -2.14 15.60 -20.69
CA ILE A 514 -1.35 16.15 -19.58
C ILE A 514 -1.09 17.64 -19.87
N LYS A 515 -1.76 18.52 -19.10
CA LYS A 515 -1.58 19.97 -19.18
C LYS A 515 -0.43 20.46 -18.30
N GLY A 516 0.19 21.56 -18.67
CA GLY A 516 1.20 22.26 -17.86
C GLY A 516 2.64 21.77 -18.04
N ILE A 517 2.90 20.92 -19.03
CA ILE A 517 4.24 20.54 -19.48
C ILE A 517 4.20 20.21 -20.97
N GLU A 518 5.20 20.65 -21.73
CA GLU A 518 5.35 20.32 -23.15
C GLU A 518 6.07 18.97 -23.28
N ILE A 519 5.43 17.99 -23.95
CA ILE A 519 6.00 16.64 -24.14
C ILE A 519 6.56 16.55 -25.55
N ILE A 520 7.88 16.34 -25.66
CA ILE A 520 8.61 16.36 -26.93
C ILE A 520 9.15 14.95 -27.25
N PRO A 521 8.55 14.23 -28.21
CA PRO A 521 9.05 12.93 -28.65
C PRO A 521 10.26 13.07 -29.57
N VAL A 522 11.33 12.32 -29.29
CA VAL A 522 12.57 12.32 -30.09
C VAL A 522 12.97 10.91 -30.54
N ARG A 523 13.71 10.81 -31.65
CA ARG A 523 14.24 9.51 -32.15
C ARG A 523 15.74 9.40 -32.05
N LYS A 524 16.47 10.50 -32.15
CA LYS A 524 17.94 10.53 -32.15
C LYS A 524 18.50 11.46 -31.09
N LEU A 525 19.71 11.15 -30.61
CA LEU A 525 20.43 11.97 -29.64
C LEU A 525 20.62 13.42 -30.13
N LYS A 526 20.83 13.62 -31.44
CA LYS A 526 21.00 14.96 -32.02
C LYS A 526 19.79 15.87 -31.77
N GLU A 527 18.57 15.33 -31.86
CA GLU A 527 17.34 16.07 -31.56
C GLU A 527 17.31 16.50 -30.08
N VAL A 528 17.82 15.65 -29.17
CA VAL A 528 17.94 15.98 -27.75
C VAL A 528 18.83 17.20 -27.55
N PHE A 529 20.00 17.22 -28.20
CA PHE A 529 20.97 18.32 -28.09
C PHE A 529 20.39 19.65 -28.60
N GLU A 530 19.72 19.63 -29.76
CA GLU A 530 19.07 20.81 -30.35
C GLU A 530 17.99 21.42 -29.44
N LEU A 531 17.30 20.59 -28.65
CA LEU A 531 16.25 21.01 -27.74
C LEU A 531 16.76 21.44 -26.36
N THR A 532 17.98 21.05 -25.99
CA THR A 532 18.48 21.14 -24.62
C THR A 532 19.49 22.25 -24.40
N PHE A 533 20.37 22.50 -25.37
CA PHE A 533 21.43 23.49 -25.22
C PHE A 533 20.93 24.91 -25.54
N MET A 534 21.37 25.87 -24.74
CA MET A 534 21.09 27.29 -24.98
C MET A 534 21.97 27.84 -26.12
N GLN A 535 21.46 28.79 -26.91
CA GLN A 535 22.21 29.40 -28.02
C GLN A 535 23.35 30.31 -27.50
N GLU A 536 24.43 30.41 -28.27
CA GLU A 536 25.68 31.12 -27.91
C GLU A 536 25.49 32.57 -27.45
N ASN A 537 24.47 33.28 -27.94
CA ASN A 537 24.22 34.67 -27.57
C ASN A 537 23.83 34.86 -26.08
N MET A 538 23.31 33.83 -25.41
CA MET A 538 22.97 33.86 -23.98
C MET A 538 24.14 33.51 -23.05
N HIS A 539 25.23 32.91 -23.57
CA HIS A 539 26.37 32.51 -22.72
C HIS A 539 27.08 33.72 -22.09
N ARG A 540 27.19 34.84 -22.82
CA ARG A 540 27.88 36.04 -22.33
C ARG A 540 27.15 36.74 -21.17
N GLU A 541 25.83 36.66 -21.09
CA GLU A 541 25.05 37.22 -19.99
C GLU A 541 25.11 36.33 -18.74
N LEU A 542 25.13 35.01 -18.93
CA LEU A 542 25.21 34.03 -17.83
C LEU A 542 26.60 33.99 -17.18
N ASP A 543 27.69 34.05 -17.97
CA ASP A 543 29.05 34.10 -17.46
C ASP A 543 29.28 35.33 -16.54
N ALA A 544 28.65 36.47 -16.88
CA ALA A 544 28.72 37.71 -16.09
C ALA A 544 27.98 37.61 -14.75
N HIS A 545 26.88 36.84 -14.69
CA HIS A 545 26.12 36.61 -13.45
C HIS A 545 26.80 35.60 -12.51
N THR A 546 27.39 34.52 -13.05
CA THR A 546 28.12 33.55 -12.22
C THR A 546 29.40 34.12 -11.59
N ALA A 547 30.05 35.09 -12.25
CA ALA A 547 31.23 35.75 -11.70
C ALA A 547 30.92 36.66 -10.49
N LEU A 548 29.69 37.17 -10.37
CA LEU A 548 29.22 37.99 -9.24
C LEU A 548 28.90 37.14 -8.00
N ASP A 549 28.26 35.97 -8.19
CA ASP A 549 27.96 35.05 -7.07
C ASP A 549 29.23 34.45 -6.43
N GLU A 550 30.30 34.20 -7.21
CA GLU A 550 31.59 33.73 -6.68
C GLU A 550 32.32 34.79 -5.86
N THR A 551 32.07 36.08 -6.11
CA THR A 551 32.66 37.17 -5.33
C THR A 551 31.92 37.41 -4.02
N ASP A 552 30.59 37.25 -4.00
CA ASP A 552 29.79 37.37 -2.78
C ASP A 552 30.02 36.18 -1.82
N ALA A 553 30.22 34.96 -2.33
CA ALA A 553 30.53 33.78 -1.52
C ALA A 553 31.92 33.79 -0.85
N GLN A 554 32.87 34.62 -1.33
CA GLN A 554 34.18 34.80 -0.69
C GLN A 554 34.20 35.94 0.35
N SER A 555 33.09 36.65 0.53
CA SER A 555 32.98 37.79 1.45
C SER A 555 32.04 37.54 2.65
N MET A 556 31.56 36.31 2.84
CA MET A 556 30.81 35.86 4.03
C MET A 556 31.64 34.96 4.95
#